data_AF-A0A8J3G494-F1
#
_entry.id   AF-A0A8J3G494-F1
#
_cell.length_a   1.000
_cell.length_b   1.000
_cell.length_c   1.000
_cell.angle_alpha   90.00
_cell.angle_beta   90.00
_cell.angle_gamma   90.00
#
_symmetry.space_group_name_H-M   'P 1'
#
loop_
_entity.id
_entity.type
_entity.pdbx_description
1 polymer ?
#
loop_
_entity_poly.entity_id
_entity_poly.type
_entity_poly.pdbx_seq_one_letter_code
_entity_poly.pdbx_strand_id
1 'polypeptide(L)'
;MARATAIRYDDRELLQVSTHSNPTIDKIQSITDWLEACTWIRLEDTGTYTFPNFPEKKEVFHAFYCTVENVQVKNLLKTLLALGGVPGKLIEFQKEQNQLVFRLYKSQEATLLVKLQWMERYIAKELRFKQILSKLIANEKRYQSEERLLRKELF
;
A
#
# COMPACT_ATOMS: atom_id res chain seq x y z
N MET A 1 2.98 -49.04 29.03
CA MET A 1 2.36 -48.96 27.69
C MET A 1 1.76 -47.57 27.51
N ALA A 2 2.52 -46.62 26.97
CA ALA A 2 2.06 -45.24 26.76
C ALA A 2 1.50 -45.11 25.33
N ARG A 3 0.22 -44.71 25.22
CA ARG A 3 -0.47 -44.49 23.95
C ARG A 3 0.00 -43.16 23.36
N ALA A 4 0.63 -43.22 22.18
CA ALA A 4 0.93 -42.06 21.37
C ALA A 4 -0.39 -41.48 20.82
N THR A 5 -0.77 -40.29 21.29
CA THR A 5 -1.84 -39.48 20.69
C THR A 5 -1.28 -38.79 19.44
N ALA A 6 -1.64 -39.32 18.27
CA ALA A 6 -1.39 -38.65 17.00
C ALA A 6 -2.23 -37.37 16.91
N ILE A 7 -1.55 -36.22 16.93
CA ILE A 7 -2.15 -34.92 16.64
C ILE A 7 -2.46 -34.91 15.14
N ARG A 8 -3.75 -34.98 14.79
CA ARG A 8 -4.22 -34.76 13.41
C ARG A 8 -4.17 -33.26 13.14
N TYR A 9 -3.29 -32.84 12.23
CA TYR A 9 -3.32 -31.51 11.66
C TYR A 9 -4.43 -31.45 10.62
N ASP A 10 -5.46 -30.64 10.88
CA ASP A 10 -6.51 -30.34 9.92
C ASP A 10 -5.98 -29.29 8.93
N ASP A 11 -5.40 -29.77 7.82
CA ASP A 11 -4.86 -28.93 6.73
C ASP A 11 -5.95 -28.08 6.00
N ARG A 12 -7.21 -28.14 6.46
CA ARG A 12 -8.37 -27.52 5.81
C ARG A 12 -8.71 -26.12 6.30
N GLU A 13 -8.14 -25.65 7.41
CA GLU A 13 -8.40 -24.28 7.89
C GLU A 13 -7.48 -23.22 7.26
N LEU A 14 -6.48 -23.61 6.46
CA LEU A 14 -5.47 -22.67 5.95
C LEU A 14 -5.89 -21.81 4.76
N LEU A 15 -7.10 -21.97 4.20
CA LEU A 15 -7.45 -21.29 2.95
C LEU A 15 -8.89 -20.79 2.87
N GLN A 16 -9.49 -20.33 3.98
CA GLN A 16 -10.54 -19.30 3.84
C GLN A 16 -9.89 -17.94 3.63
N VAL A 17 -9.33 -17.78 2.44
CA VAL A 17 -8.86 -16.50 1.92
C VAL A 17 -10.12 -15.70 1.62
N SER A 18 -10.47 -14.79 2.53
CA SER A 18 -11.44 -13.74 2.25
C SER A 18 -10.88 -12.88 1.10
N THR A 19 -11.23 -13.24 -0.12
CA THR A 19 -11.12 -12.36 -1.28
C THR A 19 -12.16 -11.26 -1.08
N HIS A 20 -11.79 -10.23 -0.33
CA HIS A 20 -12.40 -8.92 -0.53
C HIS A 20 -11.94 -8.45 -1.92
N SER A 21 -12.66 -8.90 -2.95
CA SER A 21 -12.72 -8.19 -4.21
C SER A 21 -13.32 -6.83 -3.88
N ASN A 22 -12.51 -5.78 -3.82
CA ASN A 22 -12.99 -4.40 -3.76
C ASN A 22 -13.81 -4.15 -5.04
N PRO A 23 -15.14 -4.06 -4.96
CA PRO A 23 -15.97 -3.99 -6.13
C PRO A 23 -16.21 -2.52 -6.46
N THR A 24 -15.22 -1.77 -6.97
CA THR A 24 -15.48 -0.41 -7.51
C THR A 24 -14.33 0.28 -8.27
N ILE A 25 -13.31 -0.42 -8.79
CA ILE A 25 -12.23 0.27 -9.51
C ILE A 25 -12.71 0.85 -10.87
N ASP A 26 -13.80 0.31 -11.44
CA ASP A 26 -14.26 0.69 -12.79
C ASP A 26 -15.13 1.96 -12.85
N LYS A 27 -15.41 2.63 -11.71
CA LYS A 27 -16.25 3.85 -11.68
C LYS A 27 -15.56 5.09 -11.11
N ILE A 28 -14.27 5.03 -10.85
CA ILE A 28 -13.54 6.17 -10.28
C ILE A 28 -13.19 7.12 -11.43
N GLN A 29 -13.98 8.21 -11.55
CA GLN A 29 -13.82 9.20 -12.63
C GLN A 29 -12.93 10.37 -12.22
N SER A 30 -12.72 10.61 -10.92
CA SER A 30 -11.89 11.70 -10.40
C SER A 30 -10.85 11.24 -9.36
N ILE A 31 -9.81 12.03 -9.16
CA ILE A 31 -8.80 11.79 -8.11
C ILE A 31 -9.41 11.91 -6.71
N THR A 32 -10.38 12.81 -6.51
CA THR A 32 -11.04 12.98 -5.21
C THR A 32 -11.80 11.72 -4.82
N ASP A 33 -12.54 11.12 -5.75
CA ASP A 33 -13.25 9.85 -5.49
C ASP A 33 -12.26 8.72 -5.17
N TRP A 34 -11.09 8.71 -5.83
CA TRP A 34 -10.03 7.75 -5.53
C TRP A 34 -9.45 7.94 -4.12
N LEU A 35 -9.19 9.19 -3.73
CA LEU A 35 -8.64 9.52 -2.42
C LEU A 35 -9.61 9.17 -1.29
N GLU A 36 -10.92 9.38 -1.50
CA GLU A 36 -11.97 9.00 -0.55
C GLU A 36 -12.15 7.47 -0.47
N ALA A 37 -12.00 6.75 -1.59
CA ALA A 37 -12.07 5.29 -1.60
C ALA A 37 -10.84 4.62 -0.96
N CYS A 38 -9.71 5.33 -0.84
CA CYS A 38 -8.49 4.79 -0.29
C CYS A 38 -8.53 4.70 1.24
N THR A 39 -8.48 3.49 1.78
CA THR A 39 -8.51 3.25 3.24
C THR A 39 -7.22 3.60 3.97
N TRP A 40 -6.10 3.80 3.25
CA TRP A 40 -4.77 4.03 3.81
C TRP A 40 -4.29 5.49 3.65
N ILE A 41 -5.09 6.34 3.01
CA ILE A 41 -4.84 7.77 2.84
C ILE A 41 -6.00 8.53 3.49
N ARG A 42 -5.68 9.62 4.19
CA ARG A 42 -6.67 10.63 4.59
C ARG A 42 -6.38 11.94 3.89
N LEU A 43 -7.41 12.49 3.26
CA LEU A 43 -7.36 13.82 2.68
C LEU A 43 -7.49 14.84 3.82
N GLU A 44 -6.50 15.72 3.97
CA GLU A 44 -6.52 16.78 4.98
C GLU A 44 -6.96 18.12 4.40
N ASP A 45 -6.47 18.45 3.21
CA ASP A 45 -6.76 19.73 2.58
C ASP A 45 -6.69 19.66 1.05
N THR A 46 -7.43 20.55 0.39
CA THR A 46 -7.49 20.72 -1.05
C THR A 46 -7.26 22.18 -1.41
N GLY A 47 -6.14 22.46 -2.08
CA GLY A 47 -5.83 23.78 -2.61
C GLY A 47 -6.12 23.82 -4.11
N THR A 48 -6.88 24.80 -4.56
CA THR A 48 -7.01 25.10 -6.00
C THR A 48 -6.39 26.45 -6.29
N TYR A 49 -5.43 26.49 -7.20
CA TYR A 49 -4.74 27.70 -7.61
C TYR A 49 -5.05 27.97 -9.08
N THR A 50 -5.64 29.12 -9.34
CA THR A 50 -5.79 29.70 -10.67
C THR A 50 -4.71 30.75 -10.84
N PHE A 51 -4.08 30.81 -12.02
CA PHE A 51 -3.09 31.82 -12.35
C PHE A 51 -3.74 32.96 -13.14
N PRO A 52 -4.27 34.01 -12.47
CA PRO A 52 -4.97 35.11 -13.15
C PRO A 52 -4.07 35.90 -14.10
N ASN A 53 -2.75 35.86 -13.89
CA ASN A 53 -1.77 36.60 -14.71
C ASN A 53 -1.45 35.93 -16.07
N PHE A 54 -1.94 34.72 -16.33
CA PHE A 54 -1.72 34.00 -17.60
C PHE A 54 -3.04 33.43 -18.15
N PRO A 55 -3.97 34.29 -18.61
CA PRO A 55 -5.30 33.87 -19.06
C PRO A 55 -5.28 32.95 -20.29
N GLU A 56 -4.20 32.97 -21.08
CA GLU A 56 -4.04 32.14 -22.27
C GLU A 56 -3.89 30.64 -21.95
N LYS A 57 -3.36 30.30 -20.77
CA LYS A 57 -3.11 28.89 -20.43
C LYS A 57 -4.31 28.18 -19.80
N LYS A 58 -5.27 28.91 -19.19
CA LYS A 58 -6.43 28.34 -18.46
C LYS A 58 -6.07 27.11 -17.60
N GLU A 59 -4.85 27.10 -17.06
CA GLU A 59 -4.33 25.99 -16.28
C GLU A 59 -4.83 26.13 -14.84
N VAL A 60 -5.73 25.24 -14.45
CA VAL A 60 -6.15 25.07 -13.06
C VAL A 60 -5.21 24.08 -12.42
N PHE A 61 -4.57 24.52 -11.33
CA PHE A 61 -3.66 23.72 -10.54
C PHE A 61 -4.36 23.24 -9.27
N HIS A 62 -4.37 21.93 -9.05
CA HIS A 62 -4.92 21.29 -7.87
C HIS A 62 -3.80 20.72 -7.02
N ALA A 63 -3.83 21.04 -5.74
CA ALA A 63 -2.95 20.50 -4.72
C ALA A 63 -3.81 19.71 -3.72
N PHE A 64 -3.51 18.42 -3.53
CA PHE A 64 -4.14 17.60 -2.51
C PHE A 64 -3.11 17.28 -1.42
N TYR A 65 -3.42 17.64 -0.19
CA TYR A 65 -2.59 17.36 0.98
C TYR A 65 -3.17 16.15 1.70
N CYS A 66 -2.37 15.10 1.78
CA CYS A 66 -2.81 13.80 2.26
C CYS A 66 -1.89 13.27 3.36
N THR A 67 -2.46 12.64 4.38
CA THR A 67 -1.70 11.89 5.38
C THR A 67 -1.89 10.39 5.24
N VAL A 68 -0.81 9.65 5.53
CA VAL A 68 -0.78 8.19 5.45
C VAL A 68 -0.63 7.64 6.87
N GLU A 69 -1.68 6.97 7.36
CA GLU A 69 -1.73 6.48 8.74
C GLU A 69 -0.80 5.28 8.96
N ASN A 70 -0.72 4.39 7.95
CA ASN A 70 0.05 3.17 8.07
C ASN A 70 1.54 3.41 7.77
N VAL A 71 2.38 3.23 8.80
CA VAL A 71 3.84 3.41 8.73
C VAL A 71 4.50 2.52 7.66
N GLN A 72 4.04 1.28 7.49
CA GLN A 72 4.60 0.36 6.51
C GLN A 72 4.31 0.82 5.08
N VAL A 73 3.08 1.27 4.84
CA VAL A 73 2.64 1.81 3.54
C VAL A 73 3.37 3.10 3.23
N LYS A 74 3.49 4.00 4.22
CA LYS A 74 4.27 5.24 4.10
C LYS A 74 5.73 4.98 3.72
N ASN A 75 6.37 3.97 4.31
CA ASN A 75 7.74 3.63 3.95
C ASN A 75 7.85 3.06 2.54
N LEU A 76 6.90 2.21 2.12
CA LEU A 76 6.83 1.70 0.75
C LEU A 76 6.63 2.82 -0.28
N LEU A 77 5.76 3.79 0.01
CA LEU A 77 5.56 4.97 -0.83
C LEU A 77 6.83 5.81 -0.95
N LYS A 78 7.52 6.07 0.17
CA LYS A 78 8.79 6.80 0.15
C LYS A 78 9.82 6.11 -0.73
N THR A 79 9.97 4.79 -0.61
CA THR A 79 10.88 4.04 -1.46
C THR A 79 10.46 4.07 -2.92
N LEU A 80 9.17 3.96 -3.21
CA LEU A 80 8.65 3.97 -4.58
C LEU A 80 8.83 5.34 -5.25
N LEU A 81 8.59 6.43 -4.52
CA LEU A 81 8.83 7.79 -4.98
C LEU A 81 10.34 8.07 -5.17
N ALA A 82 11.20 7.52 -4.32
CA ALA A 82 12.65 7.67 -4.43
C ALA A 82 13.26 6.88 -5.61
N LEU A 83 12.68 5.74 -5.98
CA LEU A 83 13.25 4.82 -6.98
C LEU A 83 13.01 5.24 -8.44
N GLY A 84 12.13 6.19 -8.71
CA GLY A 84 11.86 6.59 -10.10
C GLY A 84 10.67 7.52 -10.22
N GLY A 85 10.61 8.51 -9.33
CA GLY A 85 9.50 9.43 -9.14
C GLY A 85 8.85 9.89 -10.44
N VAL A 86 7.53 9.77 -10.45
CA VAL A 86 6.61 10.21 -11.49
C VAL A 86 7.14 11.47 -12.22
N PRO A 87 7.33 11.45 -13.56
CA PRO A 87 7.81 12.62 -14.28
C PRO A 87 6.86 13.79 -14.03
N GLY A 88 7.42 14.93 -13.59
CA GLY A 88 6.68 16.18 -13.41
C GLY A 88 6.41 16.63 -11.96
N LYS A 89 7.06 16.07 -10.93
CA LYS A 89 6.81 16.46 -9.50
C LYS A 89 5.33 16.37 -9.09
N LEU A 90 4.62 15.42 -9.71
CA LEU A 90 3.19 15.24 -9.52
C LEU A 90 2.85 14.73 -8.11
N ILE A 91 3.79 14.01 -7.49
CA ILE A 91 3.65 13.44 -6.15
C ILE A 91 4.94 13.75 -5.39
N GLU A 92 4.83 14.50 -4.30
CA GLU A 92 5.96 14.83 -3.43
C GLU A 92 5.66 14.40 -1.99
N PHE A 93 6.67 13.84 -1.33
CA PHE A 93 6.58 13.54 0.10
C PHE A 93 7.27 14.66 0.89
N GLN A 94 6.49 15.48 1.59
CA GLN A 94 7.02 16.52 2.46
C GLN A 94 7.42 15.90 3.81
N LYS A 95 8.74 15.77 4.03
CA LYS A 95 9.31 15.13 5.23
C LYS A 95 8.94 15.85 6.52
N GLU A 96 8.86 17.17 6.48
CA GLU A 96 8.63 18.03 7.66
C GLU A 96 7.20 17.91 8.19
N GLN A 97 6.22 17.91 7.30
CA GLN A 97 4.80 17.82 7.65
C GLN A 97 4.30 16.38 7.65
N ASN A 98 5.15 15.42 7.27
CA ASN A 98 4.76 14.03 7.10
C ASN A 98 3.55 13.84 6.15
N GLN A 99 3.43 14.75 5.18
CA GLN A 99 2.32 14.82 4.25
C GLN A 99 2.77 14.40 2.86
N LEU A 100 1.87 13.72 2.17
CA LEU A 100 1.99 13.39 0.77
C LEU A 100 1.19 14.43 0.00
N VAL A 101 1.88 15.17 -0.87
CA VAL A 101 1.31 16.27 -1.63
C VAL A 101 1.20 15.84 -3.08
N PHE A 102 -0.02 15.84 -3.58
CA PHE A 102 -0.29 15.67 -5.01
C PHE A 102 -0.41 17.05 -5.64
N ARG A 103 0.42 17.36 -6.63
CA ARG A 103 0.39 18.62 -7.37
C ARG A 103 0.09 18.31 -8.82
N LEU A 104 -1.04 18.76 -9.33
CA LEU A 104 -1.44 18.42 -10.70
C LEU A 104 -2.14 19.56 -11.42
N TYR A 105 -1.86 19.64 -12.72
CA TYR A 105 -2.71 20.37 -13.65
C TYR A 105 -3.89 19.50 -14.05
N LYS A 106 -5.04 20.11 -14.31
CA LYS A 106 -6.25 19.38 -14.77
C LYS A 106 -6.01 18.48 -15.99
N SER A 107 -5.11 18.88 -16.89
CA SER A 107 -4.73 18.09 -18.08
C SER A 107 -4.02 16.77 -17.75
N GLN A 108 -3.45 16.65 -16.55
CA GLN A 108 -2.65 15.50 -16.10
C GLN A 108 -3.42 14.56 -15.16
N GLU A 109 -4.68 14.87 -14.86
CA GLU A 109 -5.52 14.15 -13.92
C GLU A 109 -5.65 12.66 -14.27
N ALA A 110 -6.00 12.37 -15.53
CA ALA A 110 -6.18 10.99 -16.00
C ALA A 110 -4.87 10.17 -15.93
N THR A 111 -3.73 10.79 -16.26
CA THR A 111 -2.42 10.11 -16.19
C THR A 111 -2.02 9.81 -14.75
N LEU A 112 -2.34 10.71 -13.82
CA LEU A 112 -2.06 10.51 -12.41
C LEU A 112 -2.94 9.40 -11.83
N LEU A 113 -4.23 9.38 -12.17
CA LEU A 113 -5.19 8.37 -11.69
C LEU A 113 -4.73 6.95 -12.05
N VAL A 114 -4.31 6.73 -13.30
CA VAL A 114 -3.76 5.42 -13.74
C VAL A 114 -2.54 5.02 -12.91
N LYS A 115 -1.66 5.98 -12.61
CA LYS A 115 -0.47 5.73 -11.80
C LYS A 115 -0.80 5.46 -10.33
N LEU A 116 -1.78 6.18 -9.77
CA LEU A 116 -2.26 5.97 -8.41
C LEU A 116 -2.85 4.57 -8.24
N GLN A 117 -3.70 4.14 -9.18
CA GLN A 117 -4.23 2.77 -9.19
C GLN A 117 -3.13 1.72 -9.32
N TRP A 118 -2.10 1.98 -10.15
CA TRP A 118 -0.95 1.09 -10.24
C TRP A 118 -0.17 1.02 -8.91
N MET A 119 0.07 2.16 -8.27
CA MET A 119 0.73 2.25 -6.96
C MET A 119 -0.05 1.49 -5.89
N GLU A 120 -1.37 1.65 -5.84
CA GLU A 120 -2.24 0.93 -4.91
C GLU A 120 -2.10 -0.58 -5.07
N ARG A 121 -2.19 -1.07 -6.31
CA ARG A 121 -2.02 -2.50 -6.62
C ARG A 121 -0.63 -2.99 -6.24
N TYR A 122 0.41 -2.19 -6.47
CA TYR A 122 1.77 -2.52 -6.11
C TYR A 122 1.94 -2.62 -4.58
N ILE A 123 1.46 -1.63 -3.83
CA ILE A 123 1.52 -1.61 -2.37
C ILE A 123 0.74 -2.80 -1.79
N ALA A 124 -0.44 -3.10 -2.31
CA ALA A 124 -1.25 -4.23 -1.86
C ALA A 124 -0.51 -5.56 -2.08
N LYS A 125 0.18 -5.72 -3.23
CA LYS A 125 1.00 -6.91 -3.50
C LYS A 125 2.19 -7.00 -2.56
N GLU A 126 2.92 -5.92 -2.34
CA GLU A 126 4.07 -5.87 -1.43
C GLU A 126 3.69 -6.17 0.02
N LEU A 127 2.56 -5.63 0.50
CA LEU A 127 2.05 -5.94 1.83
C LEU A 127 1.72 -7.43 1.98
N ARG A 128 1.04 -8.01 1.00
CA ARG A 128 0.74 -9.46 0.98
C ARG A 128 2.02 -10.28 0.95
N PHE A 129 2.98 -9.89 0.13
CA PHE A 129 4.27 -10.57 0.05
C PHE A 129 5.01 -10.55 1.40
N LYS A 130 5.07 -9.39 2.07
CA LYS A 130 5.67 -9.28 3.41
C LYS A 130 4.96 -10.13 4.45
N GLN A 131 3.64 -10.25 4.40
CA GLN A 131 2.86 -11.12 5.30
C GLN A 131 3.16 -12.61 5.06
N ILE A 132 3.31 -13.02 3.80
CA ILE A 132 3.66 -14.40 3.48
C ILE A 132 5.10 -14.71 3.96
N LEU A 133 6.03 -13.79 3.68
CA LEU A 133 7.42 -13.94 4.09
C LEU A 133 7.58 -14.00 5.61
N SER A 134 6.84 -13.19 6.36
CA SER A 134 6.88 -13.24 7.83
C SER A 134 6.35 -14.57 8.38
N LYS A 135 5.30 -15.13 7.78
CA LYS A 135 4.80 -16.47 8.13
C LYS A 135 5.82 -17.56 7.82
N LEU A 136 6.48 -17.48 6.67
CA LEU A 136 7.50 -18.46 6.28
C LEU A 136 8.69 -18.43 7.24
N ILE A 137 9.20 -17.24 7.59
CA ILE A 137 10.29 -17.08 8.56
C ILE A 137 9.87 -17.59 9.94
N ALA A 138 8.63 -17.34 10.36
CA ALA A 138 8.12 -17.85 11.63
C ALA A 138 8.05 -19.39 11.64
N ASN A 139 7.65 -19.99 10.53
CA ASN A 139 7.60 -21.44 10.38
C ASN A 139 9.00 -22.06 10.39
N GLU A 140 9.96 -21.46 9.67
CA GLU A 140 11.34 -21.91 9.65
C GLU A 140 11.98 -21.85 11.05
N LYS A 141 11.75 -20.76 11.80
CA LYS A 141 12.22 -20.64 13.19
C LYS A 141 11.62 -21.71 14.10
N ARG A 142 10.33 -22.03 13.93
CA ARG A 142 9.68 -23.11 14.68
C ARG A 142 10.31 -24.45 14.34
N TYR A 143 10.47 -24.76 13.05
CA TYR A 143 11.12 -25.99 12.59
C TYR A 143 12.53 -26.13 13.16
N GLN A 144 13.36 -25.08 13.11
CA GLN A 144 14.70 -25.10 13.70
C GLN A 144 14.68 -25.31 15.23
N SER A 145 13.67 -24.79 15.93
CA SER A 145 13.52 -25.01 17.37
C SER A 145 13.10 -26.44 17.70
N GLU A 146 12.20 -27.02 16.90
CA GLU A 146 11.76 -28.42 17.02
C GLU A 146 12.90 -29.38 16.70
N GLU A 147 13.67 -29.14 15.64
CA GLU A 147 14.84 -29.94 15.30
C GLU A 147 15.88 -29.92 16.42
N ARG A 148 16.11 -28.76 17.04
CA ARG A 148 17.01 -28.64 18.21
C ARG A 148 16.48 -29.41 19.43
N LEU A 149 15.18 -29.43 19.66
CA LEU A 149 14.58 -30.20 20.76
C LEU A 149 14.70 -31.70 20.50
N LEU A 150 14.36 -32.16 19.29
CA LEU A 150 14.51 -33.55 18.89
C LEU A 150 15.95 -34.04 19.04
N ARG A 151 16.94 -33.22 18.62
CA ARG A 151 18.36 -33.56 18.81
C ARG A 151 18.78 -33.66 20.28
N LYS A 152 18.16 -32.90 21.19
CA LYS A 152 18.44 -33.00 22.63
C LYS A 152 17.78 -34.20 23.30
N GLU A 153 16.71 -34.74 22.72
CA GLU A 153 16.03 -35.93 23.24
C GLU A 153 16.62 -37.23 22.68
N LEU A 154 17.17 -37.19 21.47
CA LEU A 154 17.78 -38.34 20.79
C LEU A 154 19.25 -38.61 21.17
N PHE A 155 19.98 -37.59 21.63
CA PHE A 155 21.39 -37.66 22.02
C PHE A 155 21.57 -37.17 23.45
#